data_AF-A0A4R5XTV0-F1
#
_entry.id   AF-A0A4R5XTV0-F1
#
_cell.length_a   1.000
_cell.length_b   1.000
_cell.length_c   1.000
_cell.angle_alpha   90.00
_cell.angle_beta   90.00
_cell.angle_gamma   90.00
#
_symmetry.space_group_name_H-M   'P 1'
#
loop_
_entity.id
_entity.type
_entity.pdbx_description
1 polymer ?
#
loop_
_entity_poly.entity_id
_entity_poly.type
_entity_poly.pdbx_seq_one_letter_code
_entity_poly.pdbx_strand_id
1 'polypeptide(L)'
;MIIFEYVLIFLAAATPWLEIALVIPLGIVRGHSPFLVILIAFLGNMLTVALLVVMFERVKEYFAKKAKGEKPKNKRQQRAARIWNKYGLPGLAMLGPILIGTHIAAFIGMSLGAEKRWTLIWSTISILVWSLIFGIATMMGFDFFVREQV
;
A
#
# COMPACT_ATOMS: atom_id res chain seq x y z
N MET A 1 23.95 14.97 3.50
CA MET A 1 23.02 16.03 3.04
C MET A 1 21.60 15.55 3.32
N ILE A 2 20.87 16.22 4.21
CA ILE A 2 19.54 15.81 4.71
C ILE A 2 18.54 15.52 3.58
N ILE A 3 18.57 16.29 2.48
CA ILE A 3 17.68 16.12 1.32
C ILE A 3 17.87 14.74 0.66
N PHE A 4 19.11 14.25 0.59
CA PHE A 4 19.41 12.96 -0.04
C PHE A 4 18.79 11.79 0.73
N GLU A 5 18.75 11.86 2.05
CA GLU A 5 18.16 10.81 2.90
C GLU A 5 16.65 10.73 2.73
N TYR A 6 15.97 11.87 2.57
CA TYR A 6 14.54 11.88 2.25
C TYR A 6 14.23 11.32 0.86
N VAL A 7 15.11 11.54 -0.12
CA VAL A 7 15.00 10.89 -1.44
C VAL A 7 15.17 9.38 -1.31
N LEU A 8 16.14 8.91 -0.51
CA LEU A 8 16.32 7.48 -0.25
C LEU A 8 15.11 6.86 0.46
N ILE A 9 14.52 7.54 1.43
CA ILE A 9 13.30 7.12 2.13
C ILE A 9 12.15 6.98 1.13
N PHE A 10 11.97 7.97 0.24
CA PHE A 10 10.96 7.92 -0.81
C PHE A 10 11.17 6.72 -1.75
N LEU A 11 12.38 6.54 -2.25
CA LEU A 11 12.72 5.46 -3.18
C LEU A 11 12.58 4.09 -2.52
N ALA A 12 13.01 3.96 -1.27
CA ALA A 12 12.86 2.72 -0.50
C ALA A 12 11.37 2.38 -0.32
N ALA A 13 10.53 3.34 0.07
CA ALA A 13 9.09 3.10 0.24
C ALA A 13 8.35 2.82 -1.09
N ALA A 14 8.90 3.31 -2.20
CA ALA A 14 8.40 3.09 -3.55
C ALA A 14 8.75 1.68 -4.07
N THR A 15 9.84 1.06 -3.61
CA THR A 15 10.20 -0.31 -4.03
C THR A 15 9.21 -1.33 -3.48
N PRO A 16 8.53 -2.10 -4.35
CA PRO A 16 7.73 -3.26 -3.90
C PRO A 16 8.64 -4.17 -3.09
N TRP A 17 8.19 -4.61 -1.91
CA TRP A 17 8.96 -5.35 -0.87
C TRP A 17 9.56 -4.49 0.25
N LEU A 18 10.07 -3.29 -0.06
CA LEU A 18 10.53 -2.33 0.95
C LEU A 18 9.35 -1.44 1.36
N GLU A 19 8.45 -2.06 2.12
CA GLU A 19 7.18 -1.44 2.50
C GLU A 19 7.34 -0.44 3.65
N ILE A 20 6.29 0.36 3.87
CA ILE A 20 6.19 1.36 4.95
C ILE A 20 6.55 0.80 6.33
N ALA A 21 6.32 -0.51 6.55
CA ALA A 21 6.64 -1.23 7.79
C ALA A 21 8.13 -1.22 8.14
N LEU A 22 9.01 -1.18 7.15
CA LEU A 22 10.46 -1.12 7.36
C LEU A 22 10.97 0.32 7.26
N VAL A 23 10.49 1.05 6.27
CA VAL A 23 11.04 2.38 5.94
C VAL A 23 10.75 3.42 7.03
N ILE A 24 9.55 3.40 7.61
CA ILE A 24 9.16 4.38 8.62
C ILE A 24 9.97 4.20 9.91
N PRO A 25 10.06 2.99 10.51
CA PRO A 25 10.89 2.81 11.69
C PRO A 25 12.35 3.19 11.45
N LEU A 26 12.95 2.73 10.35
CA LEU A 26 14.36 3.03 10.04
C LEU A 26 14.63 4.52 9.87
N GLY A 27 13.71 5.25 9.22
CA GLY A 27 13.84 6.70 9.05
C GLY A 27 13.80 7.43 10.39
N ILE A 28 12.88 7.04 11.29
CA ILE A 28 12.76 7.63 12.62
C ILE A 28 13.96 7.27 13.50
N VAL A 29 14.41 6.00 13.47
CA VAL A 29 15.57 5.52 14.25
C VAL A 29 16.85 6.25 13.87
N ARG A 30 16.99 6.66 12.60
CA ARG A 30 18.10 7.52 12.13
C ARG A 30 18.04 8.97 12.62
N GLY A 31 17.01 9.35 13.37
CA GLY A 31 16.86 10.70 13.92
C GLY A 31 16.17 11.68 12.97
N HIS A 32 15.52 11.22 11.90
CA HIS A 32 14.73 12.10 11.04
C HIS A 32 13.40 12.48 11.70
N SER A 33 12.87 13.65 11.34
CA SER A 33 11.55 14.10 11.79
C SER A 33 10.46 13.04 11.49
N PRO A 34 9.76 12.50 12.52
CA PRO A 34 8.77 11.45 12.32
C PRO A 34 7.66 11.85 11.36
N PHE A 35 7.19 13.10 11.46
CA PHE A 35 6.15 13.63 10.58
C PHE A 35 6.56 13.57 9.11
N LEU A 36 7.78 14.01 8.78
CA LEU A 36 8.28 14.01 7.40
C LEU A 36 8.53 12.59 6.89
N VAL A 37 9.05 11.70 7.74
CA VAL A 37 9.27 10.29 7.36
C VAL A 37 7.95 9.61 7.02
N ILE A 38 6.92 9.77 7.87
CA ILE A 38 5.58 9.20 7.65
C ILE A 38 4.98 9.74 6.35
N LEU A 39 5.03 11.07 6.14
CA LEU A 39 4.46 11.71 4.95
C LEU A 39 5.16 11.23 3.66
N ILE A 40 6.49 11.23 3.65
CA ILE A 40 7.27 10.85 2.47
C ILE A 40 7.14 9.36 2.18
N ALA A 41 7.17 8.50 3.20
CA ALA A 41 6.95 7.07 3.02
C ALA A 41 5.54 6.76 2.51
N PHE A 42 4.51 7.42 3.06
CA PHE A 42 3.15 7.31 2.58
C PHE A 42 3.03 7.71 1.10
N LEU A 43 3.57 8.87 0.73
CA LEU A 43 3.51 9.37 -0.65
C LEU A 43 4.28 8.47 -1.63
N GLY A 44 5.49 8.03 -1.25
CA GLY A 44 6.31 7.14 -2.06
C GLY A 44 5.62 5.80 -2.33
N ASN A 45 5.09 5.17 -1.29
CA ASN A 45 4.37 3.90 -1.42
C ASN A 45 3.04 4.05 -2.18
N MET A 46 2.27 5.09 -1.87
CA MET A 46 0.99 5.31 -2.53
C MET A 46 1.15 5.60 -4.03
N LEU A 47 2.22 6.31 -4.43
CA LEU A 47 2.51 6.59 -5.83
C LEU A 47 2.71 5.30 -6.64
N THR A 48 3.52 4.37 -6.14
CA THR A 48 3.82 3.11 -6.84
C THR A 48 2.66 2.12 -6.80
N VAL A 49 1.91 2.07 -5.70
CA VAL A 49 0.66 1.30 -5.64
C VAL A 49 -0.37 1.87 -6.63
N ALA A 50 -0.53 3.20 -6.70
CA ALA A 50 -1.43 3.81 -7.67
C ALA A 50 -1.00 3.51 -9.11
N LEU A 51 0.30 3.57 -9.40
CA LEU A 51 0.84 3.21 -10.70
C LEU A 51 0.54 1.74 -11.04
N LEU A 52 0.78 0.81 -10.12
CA LEU A 52 0.47 -0.60 -10.28
C LEU A 52 -1.01 -0.79 -10.62
N VAL A 53 -1.91 -0.18 -9.86
CA VAL A 53 -3.36 -0.30 -10.06
C VAL A 53 -3.80 0.23 -11.44
N VAL A 54 -3.26 1.38 -11.85
CA VAL A 54 -3.55 1.96 -13.17
C VAL A 54 -3.02 1.07 -14.30
N MET A 55 -1.80 0.55 -14.17
CA MET A 55 -1.18 -0.31 -15.17
C MET A 55 -1.91 -1.65 -15.28
N PHE A 56 -2.29 -2.25 -14.15
CA PHE A 56 -3.05 -3.49 -14.12
C PHE A 56 -4.38 -3.35 -14.87
N GLU A 57 -5.13 -2.27 -14.62
CA GLU A 57 -6.42 -2.06 -15.30
C GLU A 57 -6.23 -1.89 -16.81
N ARG A 58 -5.21 -1.15 -17.25
CA ARG A 58 -4.89 -1.00 -18.69
C ARG A 58 -4.54 -2.34 -19.34
N VAL A 59 -3.74 -3.16 -18.69
CA VAL A 59 -3.37 -4.50 -19.17
C VAL A 59 -4.61 -5.39 -19.28
N LYS A 60 -5.45 -5.39 -18.25
CA LYS A 60 -6.71 -6.14 -18.21
C LYS A 60 -7.66 -5.72 -19.34
N GLU A 61 -7.84 -4.42 -19.55
CA GLU A 61 -8.66 -3.89 -20.66
C GLU A 61 -8.09 -4.26 -22.04
N TYR A 62 -6.77 -4.22 -22.20
CA TYR A 62 -6.10 -4.59 -23.44
C TYR A 62 -6.36 -6.07 -23.79
N PHE A 63 -6.23 -6.97 -22.82
CA PHE A 63 -6.51 -8.39 -23.02
C PHE A 63 -8.00 -8.67 -23.25
N ALA A 64 -8.90 -7.98 -22.55
CA ALA A 64 -10.34 -8.10 -22.76
C ALA A 64 -10.76 -7.70 -24.19
N LYS A 65 -10.17 -6.62 -24.74
CA LYS A 65 -10.42 -6.19 -26.13
C LYS A 65 -9.89 -7.18 -27.16
N LYS A 66 -8.78 -7.86 -26.86
CA LYS A 66 -8.15 -8.84 -27.76
C LYS A 66 -8.89 -10.18 -27.75
N ALA A 67 -9.53 -10.53 -26.63
CA ALA A 67 -10.43 -11.66 -26.53
C ALA A 67 -11.75 -11.37 -27.29
N LYS A 68 -11.75 -11.54 -28.62
CA LYS A 68 -12.96 -11.50 -29.45
C LYS A 68 -13.96 -12.55 -28.91
N GLY A 69 -14.96 -12.12 -28.14
CA GLY A 69 -16.04 -12.99 -27.65
C GLY A 69 -16.08 -13.24 -26.15
N GLU A 70 -15.65 -12.30 -25.30
CA GLU A 70 -16.01 -12.37 -23.88
C GLU A 70 -17.54 -12.46 -23.74
N LYS A 71 -18.04 -13.62 -23.32
CA LYS A 71 -19.43 -13.76 -22.89
C LYS A 71 -19.67 -12.73 -21.78
N PRO A 72 -20.77 -11.95 -21.82
CA PRO A 72 -21.06 -10.96 -20.79
C PRO A 72 -20.97 -11.61 -19.42
N LYS A 73 -20.23 -10.98 -18.49
CA LYS A 73 -20.00 -11.51 -17.14
C LYS A 73 -21.32 -11.99 -16.55
N ASN A 74 -21.38 -13.28 -16.22
CA ASN A 74 -22.62 -13.90 -15.73
C ASN A 74 -23.10 -13.17 -14.46
N LYS A 75 -24.42 -13.08 -14.22
CA LYS A 75 -24.99 -12.38 -13.04
C LYS A 75 -24.35 -12.85 -11.72
N ARG A 76 -23.95 -14.13 -11.66
CA ARG A 76 -23.22 -14.71 -10.52
C ARG A 76 -21.81 -14.11 -10.34
N GLN A 77 -21.05 -13.91 -11.41
CA GLN A 77 -19.70 -13.31 -11.36
C GLN A 77 -19.76 -11.84 -10.93
N GLN A 78 -20.74 -11.08 -11.43
CA GLN A 78 -20.94 -9.68 -11.01
C GLN A 78 -21.33 -9.57 -9.53
N ARG A 79 -22.12 -10.52 -9.01
CA ARG A 79 -22.43 -10.61 -7.57
C ARG A 79 -21.19 -10.93 -6.74
N ALA A 80 -20.38 -11.90 -7.18
CA ALA A 80 -19.14 -12.25 -6.50
C ALA A 80 -18.16 -11.07 -6.44
N ALA A 81 -17.98 -10.34 -7.55
CA ALA A 81 -17.14 -9.14 -7.59
C ALA A 81 -17.64 -8.06 -6.62
N ARG A 82 -18.96 -7.83 -6.53
CA ARG A 82 -19.53 -6.85 -5.57
C ARG A 82 -19.26 -7.24 -4.12
N ILE A 83 -19.42 -8.52 -3.77
CA ILE A 83 -19.14 -9.03 -2.43
C ILE A 83 -17.64 -8.89 -2.12
N TRP A 84 -16.78 -9.23 -3.08
CA TRP A 84 -15.33 -9.09 -2.95
C TRP A 84 -14.93 -7.64 -2.69
N ASN A 85 -15.41 -6.69 -3.49
CA ASN A 85 -15.11 -5.26 -3.30
C ASN A 85 -15.61 -4.72 -1.95
N LYS A 86 -16.71 -5.26 -1.42
CA LYS A 86 -17.30 -4.78 -0.16
C LYS A 86 -16.65 -5.36 1.09
N TYR A 87 -16.19 -6.62 1.06
CA TYR A 87 -15.71 -7.32 2.26
C TYR A 87 -14.33 -7.94 2.12
N GLY A 88 -14.01 -8.49 0.95
CA GLY A 88 -12.72 -9.16 0.73
C GLY A 88 -11.57 -8.17 0.54
N LEU A 89 -11.74 -7.22 -0.38
CA LEU A 89 -10.73 -6.21 -0.70
C LEU A 89 -10.35 -5.31 0.50
N PRO A 90 -11.29 -4.79 1.32
CA PRO A 90 -10.93 -4.01 2.50
C PRO A 90 -10.06 -4.81 3.47
N GLY A 91 -10.46 -6.04 3.78
CA GLY A 91 -9.72 -6.90 4.71
C GLY A 91 -8.33 -7.23 4.18
N LEU A 92 -8.22 -7.60 2.90
CA LEU A 92 -6.95 -7.87 2.26
C LEU A 92 -6.03 -6.64 2.24
N ALA A 93 -6.58 -5.46 1.91
CA ALA A 93 -5.81 -4.22 1.87
C ALA A 93 -5.32 -3.84 3.27
N MET A 94 -6.16 -3.95 4.31
CA MET A 94 -5.78 -3.67 5.70
C MET A 94 -4.70 -4.62 6.22
N LEU A 95 -4.75 -5.89 5.85
CA LEU A 95 -3.73 -6.87 6.25
C LEU A 95 -2.46 -6.80 5.37
N GLY A 96 -2.56 -6.17 4.20
CA GLY A 96 -1.51 -6.05 3.21
C GLY A 96 -0.17 -5.61 3.79
N PRO A 97 -0.06 -4.42 4.40
CA PRO A 97 1.21 -3.87 4.90
C PRO A 97 2.00 -4.77 5.86
N ILE A 98 1.32 -5.63 6.64
CA ILE A 98 1.98 -6.55 7.57
C ILE A 98 2.26 -7.90 6.91
N LEU A 99 1.25 -8.51 6.27
CA LEU A 99 1.34 -9.92 5.91
C LEU A 99 2.06 -10.16 4.59
N ILE A 100 1.76 -9.34 3.58
CA ILE A 100 2.13 -9.63 2.19
C ILE A 100 2.71 -8.43 1.44
N GLY A 101 2.67 -7.23 2.00
CA GLY A 101 3.01 -5.97 1.35
C GLY A 101 1.83 -5.31 0.62
N THR A 102 1.86 -3.98 0.50
CA THR A 102 0.76 -3.18 -0.08
C THR A 102 0.58 -3.48 -1.57
N HIS A 103 1.69 -3.61 -2.29
CA HIS A 103 1.73 -3.88 -3.72
C HIS A 103 1.14 -5.26 -4.06
N ILE A 104 1.53 -6.29 -3.29
CA ILE A 104 1.03 -7.65 -3.47
C ILE A 104 -0.46 -7.72 -3.11
N ALA A 105 -0.87 -7.08 -2.03
CA ALA A 105 -2.28 -7.02 -1.63
C ALA A 105 -3.16 -6.37 -2.71
N ALA A 106 -2.72 -5.23 -3.27
CA ALA A 106 -3.42 -4.56 -4.37
C ALA A 106 -3.49 -5.43 -5.63
N PHE A 107 -2.37 -6.08 -6.00
CA PHE A 107 -2.31 -6.98 -7.15
C PHE A 107 -3.24 -8.18 -7.01
N ILE A 108 -3.24 -8.86 -5.86
CA ILE A 108 -4.14 -9.98 -5.57
C ILE A 108 -5.59 -9.49 -5.57
N GLY A 109 -5.87 -8.37 -4.91
CA GLY A 109 -7.20 -7.77 -4.87
C GLY A 109 -7.79 -7.57 -6.26
N MET A 110 -7.01 -6.96 -7.16
CA MET A 110 -7.40 -6.73 -8.56
C MET A 110 -7.50 -8.01 -9.38
N SER A 111 -6.60 -8.97 -9.16
CA SER A 111 -6.63 -10.28 -9.82
C SER A 111 -7.90 -11.07 -9.47
N LEU A 112 -8.42 -10.90 -8.25
CA LEU A 112 -9.68 -11.48 -7.79
C LEU A 112 -10.92 -10.67 -8.21
N GLY A 113 -10.75 -9.63 -9.02
CA GLY A 113 -11.84 -8.86 -9.61
C GLY A 113 -12.23 -7.61 -8.83
N ALA A 114 -11.35 -7.10 -7.95
CA ALA A 114 -11.53 -5.77 -7.37
C ALA A 114 -11.54 -4.70 -8.46
N GLU A 115 -12.34 -3.66 -8.23
CA GLU A 115 -12.39 -2.49 -9.08
C GLU A 115 -11.23 -1.55 -8.73
N LYS A 116 -10.66 -0.90 -9.75
CA LYS A 116 -9.60 0.10 -9.61
C LYS A 116 -9.92 1.15 -8.54
N ARG A 117 -11.14 1.72 -8.56
CA ARG A 117 -11.54 2.79 -7.63
C ARG A 117 -11.52 2.32 -6.18
N TRP A 118 -12.10 1.16 -5.91
CA TRP A 118 -12.11 0.58 -4.56
C TRP A 118 -10.72 0.16 -4.10
N THR A 119 -9.91 -0.38 -5.01
CA THR A 119 -8.52 -0.76 -4.70
C THR A 119 -7.70 0.45 -4.28
N LEU A 120 -7.81 1.58 -4.99
CA LEU A 120 -7.13 2.81 -4.62
C LEU A 120 -7.61 3.33 -3.27
N ILE A 121 -8.93 3.43 -3.04
CA ILE A 121 -9.48 3.94 -1.78
C ILE A 121 -9.00 3.10 -0.59
N TRP A 122 -9.14 1.78 -0.66
CA TRP A 122 -8.76 0.90 0.45
C TRP A 122 -7.26 0.80 0.65
N SER A 123 -6.46 0.87 -0.42
CA SER A 123 -5.00 0.97 -0.31
C SER A 123 -4.58 2.26 0.36
N THR A 124 -5.15 3.42 -0.04
CA THR A 124 -4.88 4.70 0.61
C THR A 124 -5.19 4.65 2.10
N ILE A 125 -6.38 4.16 2.48
CA ILE A 125 -6.76 4.05 3.89
C ILE A 125 -5.79 3.13 4.64
N SER A 126 -5.43 1.98 4.04
CA SER A 126 -4.55 1.01 4.68
C SER A 126 -3.15 1.58 4.91
N ILE A 127 -2.55 2.12 3.85
CA ILE A 127 -1.20 2.71 3.90
C ILE A 127 -1.20 3.86 4.89
N LEU A 128 -2.23 4.72 4.91
CA LEU A 128 -2.32 5.83 5.86
C LEU A 128 -2.38 5.33 7.31
N VAL A 129 -3.29 4.40 7.60
CA VAL A 129 -3.47 3.82 8.94
C VAL A 129 -2.17 3.17 9.41
N TRP A 130 -1.56 2.32 8.59
CA TRP A 130 -0.32 1.65 8.94
C TRP A 130 0.87 2.59 9.03
N SER A 131 0.95 3.62 8.19
CA SER A 131 2.03 4.61 8.29
C SER A 131 1.97 5.36 9.62
N LEU A 132 0.77 5.70 10.09
CA LEU A 132 0.56 6.29 11.40
C LEU A 132 0.89 5.30 12.52
N ILE A 133 0.43 4.05 12.43
CA ILE A 133 0.71 3.02 13.44
C ILE A 133 2.22 2.79 13.58
N PHE A 134 2.94 2.56 12.47
CA PHE A 134 4.40 2.37 12.53
C PHE A 134 5.14 3.61 13.01
N GLY A 135 4.71 4.80 12.58
CA GLY A 135 5.27 6.05 13.03
C GLY A 135 5.14 6.25 14.55
N ILE A 136 3.91 6.16 15.06
CA ILE A 136 3.60 6.31 16.49
C ILE A 136 4.28 5.22 17.31
N ALA A 137 4.21 3.96 16.87
CA ALA A 137 4.85 2.84 17.56
C ALA A 137 6.37 3.02 17.64
N THR A 138 7.01 3.52 16.58
CA THR A 138 8.46 3.79 16.62
C THR A 138 8.79 4.94 17.55
N MET A 139 8.01 6.03 17.54
CA MET A 139 8.20 7.16 18.45
C MET A 139 8.07 6.73 19.92
N MET A 140 7.02 5.98 20.25
CA MET A 140 6.81 5.46 21.61
C MET A 140 7.88 4.44 22.02
N GLY A 141 8.31 3.59 21.08
CA GLY A 141 9.39 2.63 21.31
C GLY A 141 10.73 3.33 21.58
N PHE A 142 11.02 4.42 20.87
CA PHE A 142 12.21 5.24 21.11
C PHE A 142 12.24 5.82 22.53
N ASP A 143 11.12 6.36 23.00
CA ASP A 143 11.02 6.91 24.35
C ASP A 143 11.20 5.83 25.44
N PHE A 144 10.81 4.58 25.17
CA PHE A 144 10.99 3.46 26.10
C PHE A 144 12.46 3.02 26.22
N PHE A 145 13.19 2.91 25.11
CA PHE A 145 14.59 2.47 25.12
C PHE A 145 15.58 3.57 25.54
N VAL A 146 15.27 4.85 25.31
CA VAL A 146 16.18 5.97 25.65
C VAL A 146 16.05 6.40 27.11
N ARG A 147 14.88 6.19 27.77
CA ARG A 147 14.70 6.54 29.20
C ARG A 147 15.46 5.64 30.18
N GLU A 148 15.83 4.42 29.81
CA GLU A 148 16.57 3.52 30.70
C GLU A 148 18.09 3.78 30.74
N GLN A 149 18.61 4.75 29.97
CA GLN A 149 20.04 5.05 29.91
C GLN A 149 20.43 6.45 30.45
N VAL A 150 19.53 7.16 31.14
CA VAL A 150 19.82 8.44 31.79
C VAL A 150 19.56 8.36 33.29
#